data_AF-A0A833S5U6-F1
#
_entry.id   AF-A0A833S5U6-F1
#
_cell.length_a   1.000
_cell.length_b   1.000
_cell.length_c   1.000
_cell.angle_alpha   90.00
_cell.angle_beta   90.00
_cell.angle_gamma   90.00
#
_symmetry.space_group_name_H-M   'P 1'
#
loop_
_entity.id
_entity.type
_entity.pdbx_description
1 polymer ?
#
loop_
_entity_poly.entity_id
_entity_poly.type
_entity_poly.pdbx_seq_one_letter_code
_entity_poly.pdbx_strand_id
1 'polypeptide(L)'
;MRLTYFLLFTASTVFLASGSMVSINNNAETRSLRSSKTVVNGDAAEEERVLGFDSSEIKALNKLANSQFHRMATDPEHLRMIFTSWKQAVQPLEEAADYMRRQGVSESAIKHFIAAYFKH
;
A
#
# COMPACT_ATOMS: atom_id res chain seq x y z
N MET A 1 -4.85 -39.24 35.66
CA MET A 1 -3.45 -38.84 35.93
C MET A 1 -3.21 -37.46 35.33
N ARG A 2 -2.80 -36.51 36.19
CA ARG A 2 -1.87 -35.35 35.98
C ARG A 2 -2.04 -34.54 34.67
N LEU A 3 -2.58 -33.31 34.67
CA LEU A 3 -2.01 -32.04 35.21
C LEU A 3 -0.57 -31.87 34.67
N THR A 4 -0.14 -30.89 33.88
CA THR A 4 -0.46 -29.45 33.76
C THR A 4 0.45 -28.90 32.66
N TYR A 5 0.06 -27.86 31.92
CA TYR A 5 0.95 -26.71 31.71
C TYR A 5 0.12 -25.42 31.68
N PHE A 6 0.66 -24.44 32.38
CA PHE A 6 0.06 -23.21 32.88
C PHE A 6 0.63 -22.02 32.11
N LEU A 7 -0.13 -20.91 32.11
CA LEU A 7 0.32 -19.49 32.14
C LEU A 7 0.92 -18.93 30.82
N LEU A 8 0.84 -17.64 30.47
CA LEU A 8 0.44 -16.34 31.06
C LEU A 8 0.25 -15.39 29.82
N PHE A 9 -0.81 -14.59 29.71
CA PHE A 9 -0.98 -13.23 30.27
C PHE A 9 -0.66 -12.10 29.28
N THR A 10 -1.69 -11.26 29.15
CA THR A 10 -1.82 -9.93 28.56
C THR A 10 -0.72 -8.93 28.93
N ALA A 11 -0.24 -8.14 27.96
CA ALA A 11 0.17 -6.74 28.15
C ALA A 11 0.29 -6.08 26.76
N SER A 12 -0.71 -5.29 26.37
CA SER A 12 -0.70 -3.82 26.51
C SER A 12 0.20 -3.12 25.50
N THR A 13 -0.45 -2.40 24.59
CA THR A 13 0.13 -1.36 23.72
C THR A 13 0.96 -0.38 24.53
N VAL A 14 2.27 -0.37 24.34
CA VAL A 14 3.12 0.70 24.85
C VAL A 14 3.43 1.65 23.70
N PHE A 15 2.62 2.71 23.63
CA PHE A 15 2.96 3.99 23.04
C PHE A 15 4.17 4.53 23.80
N LEU A 16 5.38 4.41 23.25
CA LEU A 16 6.52 5.20 23.71
C LEU A 16 6.63 6.42 22.81
N ALA A 17 6.00 7.50 23.25
CA ALA A 17 6.42 8.85 22.91
C ALA A 17 7.88 9.02 23.34
N SER A 18 8.82 8.88 22.39
CA SER A 18 10.19 9.31 22.59
C SER A 18 10.24 10.83 22.54
N GLY A 19 9.93 11.46 23.68
CA GLY A 19 10.19 12.88 23.93
C GLY A 19 11.69 13.11 24.10
N SER A 20 12.43 13.20 22.99
CA SER A 20 13.80 13.73 23.00
C SER A 20 13.73 15.23 23.27
N MET A 21 13.72 15.62 24.54
CA MET A 21 13.85 17.02 24.95
C MET A 21 15.31 17.44 24.77
N VAL A 22 15.66 17.82 23.55
CA VAL A 22 16.90 18.54 23.28
C VAL A 22 16.74 19.94 23.86
N SER A 23 17.57 20.28 24.85
CA SER A 23 17.71 21.65 25.36
C SER A 23 18.14 22.56 24.21
N ILE A 24 17.20 23.35 23.69
CA ILE A 24 17.50 24.38 22.68
C ILE A 24 17.82 25.66 23.44
N ASN A 25 19.11 26.01 23.47
CA ASN A 25 19.57 27.33 23.86
C ASN A 25 18.95 28.36 22.89
N ASN A 26 18.42 29.44 23.44
CA ASN A 26 17.45 30.32 22.80
C ASN A 26 18.09 31.24 21.74
N ASN A 27 18.43 30.68 20.57
CA ASN A 27 18.70 31.46 19.36
C ASN A 27 18.30 30.67 18.11
N ALA A 28 17.01 30.34 18.01
CA ALA A 28 16.44 29.70 16.83
C ALA A 28 16.20 30.76 15.76
N GLU A 29 17.23 31.04 14.96
CA GLU A 29 17.07 31.70 13.67
C GLU A 29 16.06 30.86 12.86
N THR A 30 14.87 31.41 12.59
CA THR A 30 13.82 30.72 11.86
C THR A 30 14.24 30.54 10.41
N ARG A 31 14.92 29.43 10.10
CA ARG A 31 15.19 29.02 8.72
C ARG A 31 13.87 28.68 8.05
N SER A 32 13.34 29.62 7.27
CA SER A 32 12.13 29.43 6.48
C SER A 32 12.32 28.26 5.51
N LEU A 33 11.63 27.15 5.79
CA LEU A 33 11.45 26.08 4.80
C LEU A 33 10.57 26.66 3.69
N ARG A 34 11.01 26.54 2.43
CA ARG A 34 10.22 27.00 1.28
C ARG A 34 8.82 26.38 1.38
N SER A 35 7.83 27.23 1.66
CA SER A 35 6.43 26.85 1.64
C SER A 35 6.07 26.47 0.21
N SER A 36 5.81 25.19 -0.04
CA SER A 36 5.12 24.79 -1.26
C SER A 36 3.72 25.35 -1.17
N LYS A 37 3.45 26.42 -1.94
CA LYS A 37 2.08 26.83 -2.24
C LYS A 37 1.43 25.59 -2.84
N THR A 38 0.44 25.02 -2.17
CA THR A 38 -0.39 23.96 -2.74
C THR A 38 -1.01 24.51 -4.01
N VAL A 39 -0.35 24.26 -5.13
CA VAL A 39 -0.99 24.34 -6.43
C VAL A 39 -2.01 23.22 -6.36
N VAL A 40 -3.28 23.59 -6.20
CA VAL A 40 -4.41 22.70 -6.45
C VAL A 40 -4.43 22.44 -7.96
N ASN A 41 -3.39 21.78 -8.46
CA ASN A 41 -3.51 20.99 -9.66
C ASN A 41 -3.95 19.64 -9.11
N GLY A 42 -5.26 19.38 -9.19
CA GLY A 42 -5.81 18.03 -9.06
C GLY A 42 -5.21 17.03 -10.05
N ASP A 43 -4.28 17.48 -10.89
CA ASP A 43 -3.55 16.74 -11.92
C ASP A 43 -2.24 16.12 -11.42
N ALA A 44 -1.52 16.74 -10.48
CA ALA A 44 -0.20 16.21 -10.05
C ALA A 44 -0.33 14.93 -9.21
N ALA A 45 -1.47 14.71 -8.57
CA ALA A 45 -1.80 13.45 -7.91
C ALA A 45 -2.47 12.44 -8.86
N GLU A 46 -2.89 12.87 -10.05
CA GLU A 46 -3.49 12.01 -11.08
C GLU A 46 -2.40 11.38 -11.96
N GLU A 47 -1.33 12.12 -12.26
CA GLU A 47 -0.21 11.63 -13.08
C GLU A 47 0.58 10.47 -12.46
N GLU A 48 0.48 10.24 -11.15
CA GLU A 48 1.10 9.09 -10.48
C GLU A 48 0.16 7.87 -10.37
N ARG A 49 -1.12 7.99 -10.76
CA ARG A 49 -2.16 6.95 -10.57
C ARG A 49 -2.48 6.11 -11.80
N VAL A 50 -1.88 6.39 -12.96
CA VAL A 50 -2.39 5.81 -14.21
C VAL A 50 -1.76 4.45 -14.50
N LEU A 51 -2.21 3.42 -13.78
CA LEU A 51 -2.10 2.04 -14.24
C LEU A 51 -2.88 1.79 -15.54
N GLY A 52 -3.61 2.81 -16.03
CA GLY A 52 -4.33 2.80 -17.30
C GLY A 52 -5.70 2.15 -17.21
N PHE A 53 -6.24 1.98 -16.00
CA PHE A 53 -7.56 1.40 -15.81
C PHE A 53 -8.67 2.35 -16.24
N ASP A 54 -9.64 1.80 -16.96
CA ASP A 54 -10.88 2.51 -17.24
C ASP A 54 -11.79 2.57 -16.01
N SER A 55 -12.67 3.57 -15.94
CA SER A 55 -13.62 3.72 -14.82
C SER A 55 -14.54 2.50 -14.64
N SER A 56 -14.85 1.77 -15.71
CA SER A 56 -15.62 0.53 -15.69
C SER A 56 -14.84 -0.61 -15.03
N GLU A 57 -13.53 -0.69 -15.27
CA GLU A 57 -12.65 -1.69 -14.68
C GLU A 57 -12.45 -1.45 -13.20
N ILE A 58 -12.21 -0.19 -12.78
CA ILE A 58 -12.15 0.16 -11.36
C ILE A 58 -13.46 -0.21 -10.65
N LYS A 59 -14.62 0.08 -11.25
CA LYS A 59 -15.93 -0.33 -10.72
C LYS A 59 -16.07 -1.85 -10.66
N ALA A 60 -15.56 -2.59 -11.64
CA ALA A 60 -15.60 -4.04 -11.66
C ALA A 60 -14.72 -4.62 -10.53
N LEU A 61 -13.51 -4.10 -10.35
CA LEU A 61 -12.62 -4.48 -9.25
C LEU A 61 -13.26 -4.22 -7.88
N ASN A 62 -13.98 -3.11 -7.71
CA ASN A 62 -14.68 -2.80 -6.46
C ASN A 62 -15.84 -3.76 -6.14
N LYS A 63 -16.39 -4.44 -7.15
CA LYS A 63 -17.48 -5.42 -6.98
C LYS A 63 -16.99 -6.83 -6.66
N LEU A 64 -15.67 -7.07 -6.77
CA LEU A 64 -15.10 -8.36 -6.40
C LEU A 64 -15.24 -8.58 -4.90
N ALA A 65 -15.37 -9.85 -4.50
CA ALA A 65 -15.37 -10.22 -3.08
C ALA A 65 -14.05 -9.83 -2.38
N ASN A 66 -12.96 -9.78 -3.15
CA ASN A 66 -11.65 -9.36 -2.68
C ASN A 66 -11.37 -7.90 -3.08
N SER A 67 -11.38 -7.00 -2.09
CA SER A 67 -11.10 -5.57 -2.30
C SER A 67 -9.62 -5.25 -2.53
N GLN A 68 -8.71 -6.21 -2.35
CA GLN A 68 -7.27 -6.03 -2.56
C GLN A 68 -6.99 -5.51 -3.97
N PHE A 69 -7.63 -6.05 -5.01
CA PHE A 69 -7.37 -5.65 -6.39
C PHE A 69 -7.86 -4.23 -6.70
N HIS A 70 -9.00 -3.83 -6.12
CA HIS A 70 -9.43 -2.43 -6.19
C HIS A 70 -8.41 -1.52 -5.53
N ARG A 71 -7.93 -1.88 -4.32
CA ARG A 71 -6.90 -1.11 -3.62
C ARG A 71 -5.60 -1.05 -4.41
N MET A 72 -5.16 -2.15 -5.01
CA MET A 72 -3.99 -2.15 -5.88
C MET A 72 -4.15 -1.18 -7.07
N ALA A 73 -5.37 -1.02 -7.59
CA ALA A 73 -5.63 -0.09 -8.69
C ALA A 73 -5.71 1.38 -8.25
N THR A 74 -6.08 1.67 -7.00
CA THR A 74 -6.32 3.04 -6.51
C THR A 74 -5.29 3.58 -5.50
N ASP A 75 -4.49 2.70 -4.89
CA ASP A 75 -3.54 3.00 -3.83
C ASP A 75 -2.13 2.52 -4.24
N PRO A 76 -1.22 3.43 -4.64
CA PRO A 76 0.10 3.07 -5.16
C PRO A 76 1.03 2.46 -4.10
N GLU A 77 0.91 2.83 -2.83
CA GLU A 77 1.69 2.21 -1.76
C GLU A 77 1.23 0.77 -1.51
N HIS A 78 -0.08 0.52 -1.57
CA HIS A 78 -0.59 -0.84 -1.48
C HIS A 78 -0.12 -1.71 -2.66
N LEU A 79 -0.16 -1.17 -3.87
CA LEU A 79 0.39 -1.84 -5.06
C LEU A 79 1.87 -2.21 -4.85
N ARG A 80 2.69 -1.24 -4.43
CA ARG A 80 4.13 -1.43 -4.18
C ARG A 80 4.38 -2.52 -3.14
N MET A 81 3.60 -2.54 -2.07
CA MET A 81 3.70 -3.55 -1.02
C MET A 81 3.41 -4.96 -1.55
N ILE A 82 2.35 -5.13 -2.33
CA ILE A 82 1.98 -6.42 -2.92
C ILE A 82 3.05 -6.88 -3.92
N PHE A 83 3.51 -6.00 -4.81
CA PHE A 83 4.58 -6.35 -5.76
C PHE A 83 5.89 -6.70 -5.07
N THR A 84 6.23 -6.00 -4.00
CA THR A 84 7.39 -6.36 -3.16
C THR A 84 7.24 -7.76 -2.58
N SER A 85 6.05 -8.09 -2.06
CA SER A 85 5.77 -9.42 -1.53
C SER A 85 5.90 -10.51 -2.60
N TRP A 86 5.39 -10.31 -3.82
CA TRP A 86 5.54 -11.28 -4.90
C TRP A 86 6.98 -11.49 -5.33
N LYS A 87 7.76 -10.40 -5.43
CA LYS A 87 9.20 -10.47 -5.72
C LYS A 87 9.95 -11.25 -4.66
N GLN A 88 9.63 -11.02 -3.37
CA GLN A 88 10.27 -11.71 -2.24
C GLN A 88 9.86 -13.18 -2.14
N ALA A 89 8.60 -13.50 -2.44
CA ALA A 89 8.09 -14.87 -2.43
C ALA A 89 8.59 -15.70 -3.63
N VAL A 90 9.31 -15.09 -4.58
CA VAL A 90 9.74 -15.72 -5.85
C VAL A 90 8.54 -16.32 -6.59
N GLN A 91 7.37 -15.69 -6.45
CA GLN A 91 6.15 -16.21 -7.05
C GLN A 91 6.18 -15.96 -8.56
N PRO A 92 5.96 -16.98 -9.41
CA PRO A 92 5.84 -16.78 -10.84
C PRO A 92 4.70 -15.79 -11.15
N LEU A 93 4.97 -14.85 -12.05
CA LEU A 93 3.96 -13.85 -12.44
C LEU A 93 2.71 -14.50 -13.05
N GLU A 94 2.90 -15.65 -13.70
CA GLU A 94 1.83 -16.46 -14.26
C GLU A 94 0.91 -17.05 -13.17
N GLU A 95 1.48 -17.46 -12.03
CA GLU A 95 0.70 -17.92 -10.89
C GLU A 95 -0.09 -16.78 -10.24
N ALA A 96 0.49 -15.58 -10.18
CA ALA A 96 -0.22 -14.38 -9.73
C ALA A 96 -1.38 -14.02 -10.67
N ALA A 97 -1.18 -14.12 -11.98
CA ALA A 97 -2.22 -13.91 -12.99
C ALA A 97 -3.34 -14.96 -12.89
N ASP A 98 -2.98 -16.23 -12.70
CA ASP A 98 -3.94 -17.31 -12.48
C ASP A 98 -4.75 -17.11 -11.19
N TYR A 99 -4.09 -16.65 -10.13
CA TYR A 99 -4.78 -16.28 -8.90
C TYR A 99 -5.79 -15.16 -9.14
N MET A 100 -5.41 -14.07 -9.81
CA MET A 100 -6.32 -12.98 -10.16
C MET A 100 -7.53 -13.47 -10.96
N ARG A 101 -7.31 -14.33 -11.97
CA ARG A 101 -8.37 -14.90 -12.79
C ARG A 101 -9.34 -15.72 -11.95
N ARG A 102 -8.85 -16.55 -11.02
CA ARG A 102 -9.68 -17.31 -10.07
C ARG A 102 -10.50 -16.41 -9.13
N GLN A 103 -10.00 -15.21 -8.84
CA GLN A 103 -10.71 -14.20 -8.02
C GLN A 103 -11.71 -13.37 -8.85
N GLY A 104 -11.85 -13.60 -10.15
CA GLY A 104 -12.79 -12.91 -11.02
C GLY A 104 -12.27 -11.59 -11.60
N VAL A 105 -10.96 -11.32 -11.50
CA VAL A 105 -10.35 -10.16 -12.16
C VAL A 105 -10.37 -10.37 -13.68
N SER A 106 -10.75 -9.34 -14.45
CA SER A 106 -10.79 -9.41 -15.91
C SER A 106 -9.38 -9.51 -16.52
N GLU A 107 -9.27 -10.12 -17.71
CA GLU A 107 -8.00 -10.21 -18.43
C GLU A 107 -7.37 -8.85 -18.74
N SER A 108 -8.19 -7.84 -19.03
CA SER A 108 -7.71 -6.47 -19.25
C SER A 108 -7.05 -5.93 -17.98
N ALA A 109 -7.71 -6.06 -16.83
CA ALA A 109 -7.18 -5.62 -15.55
C ALA A 109 -5.91 -6.37 -15.15
N ILE A 110 -5.84 -7.68 -15.42
CA ILE A 110 -4.64 -8.49 -15.21
C ILE A 110 -3.46 -7.94 -16.04
N LYS A 111 -3.69 -7.57 -17.30
CA LYS A 111 -2.64 -6.96 -18.15
C LYS A 111 -2.14 -5.64 -17.56
N HIS A 112 -3.02 -4.80 -17.03
CA HIS A 112 -2.62 -3.57 -16.35
C HIS A 112 -1.71 -3.86 -15.14
N PHE A 113 -2.08 -4.82 -14.28
CA PHE A 113 -1.24 -5.19 -13.14
C PHE A 113 0.10 -5.81 -13.55
N ILE A 114 0.11 -6.67 -14.57
CA ILE A 114 1.35 -7.27 -15.10
C ILE A 114 2.27 -6.20 -15.69
N ALA A 115 1.73 -5.28 -16.49
CA ALA A 115 2.50 -4.18 -17.05
C ALA A 115 3.08 -3.28 -15.94
N ALA A 116 2.32 -3.06 -14.87
CA ALA A 116 2.77 -2.31 -13.70
C ALA A 116 3.88 -3.05 -12.93
N TYR A 117 3.80 -4.37 -12.80
CA TYR A 117 4.78 -5.18 -12.09
C TYR A 117 6.19 -5.06 -12.68
N PHE A 118 6.31 -4.93 -14.02
CA PHE A 118 7.60 -4.74 -14.68
C PHE A 118 8.15 -3.31 -14.61
N LYS A 119 7.30 -2.33 -14.26
CA LYS A 119 7.70 -0.92 -14.13
C LYS A 119 8.16 -0.56 -12.70
N HIS A 120 7.75 -1.34 -11.71
CA HIS A 120 8.14 -1.22 -10.30
C HIS A 120 9.21 -2.26 -9.93
#